data_AF-A0A7Z8QW84-F1
#
_entry.id   AF-A0A7Z8QW84-F1
#
_cell.length_a   1.000
_cell.length_b   1.000
_cell.length_c   1.000
_cell.angle_alpha   90.00
_cell.angle_beta   90.00
_cell.angle_gamma   90.00
#
_symmetry.space_group_name_H-M   'P 1'
#
loop_
_entity.id
_entity.type
_entity.pdbx_description
1 polymer ?
#
loop_
_entity_poly.entity_id
_entity_poly.type
_entity_poly.pdbx_seq_one_letter_code
_entity_poly.pdbx_strand_id
1 'polypeptide(L)'
;DNLQITPPAKTLLSKIEPRVDTMLDIRLLFSALVDADFLDTEAHFQGDINGKQYRKQGQPLDPEDALNILEKHLDAFPENKNKNVSVVRKKLRQNCADSAQKSQGLFTLTAPTGSGKTLAMLCFALAHAKVHNLRRVIVVTEVSQLLSS
;
A
#
# COMPACT_ATOMS: atom_id res chain seq x y z
N ASP A 1 23.55 -16.70 23.55
CA ASP A 1 24.81 -17.16 22.92
C ASP A 1 26.05 -16.31 23.23
N ASN A 2 26.06 -15.46 24.27
CA ASN A 2 27.24 -14.67 24.71
C ASN A 2 28.04 -13.95 23.60
N LEU A 3 27.38 -13.59 22.50
CA LEU A 3 27.99 -12.85 21.41
C LEU A 3 28.25 -11.40 21.85
N GLN A 4 29.49 -11.12 22.24
CA GLN A 4 29.97 -9.75 22.37
C GLN A 4 30.24 -9.19 20.97
N ILE A 5 29.25 -8.47 20.42
CA ILE A 5 29.40 -7.81 19.12
C ILE A 5 30.34 -6.62 19.31
N THR A 6 31.56 -6.74 18.80
CA THR A 6 32.51 -5.62 18.76
C THR A 6 32.06 -4.63 17.69
N PRO A 7 31.86 -3.35 18.02
CA PRO A 7 31.49 -2.37 17.00
C PRO A 7 32.57 -2.28 15.92
N PRO A 8 32.19 -2.16 14.63
CA PRO A 8 33.15 -2.10 13.55
C PRO A 8 34.04 -0.86 13.71
N ALA A 9 35.36 -1.03 13.55
CA ALA A 9 36.34 0.04 13.70
C ALA A 9 36.13 1.21 12.71
N LYS A 10 35.46 0.95 11.58
CA LYS A 10 35.05 1.94 10.60
C LYS A 10 33.67 1.58 10.08
N THR A 11 32.79 2.59 9.99
CA THR A 11 31.52 2.47 9.29
C THR A 11 31.61 3.15 7.93
N LEU A 12 31.06 2.50 6.91
CA LEU A 12 30.88 3.10 5.57
C LEU A 12 29.88 4.27 5.62
N LEU A 13 29.05 4.35 6.67
CA LEU A 13 28.07 5.41 6.88
C LEU A 13 28.68 6.70 7.45
N SER A 14 29.97 6.70 7.80
CA SER A 14 30.66 7.87 8.39
C SER A 14 30.68 9.10 7.50
N LYS A 15 30.47 8.91 6.19
CA LYS A 15 30.42 9.97 5.18
C LYS A 15 29.01 10.37 4.77
N ILE A 16 27.99 9.78 5.41
CA ILE A 16 26.59 9.98 5.04
C ILE A 16 25.97 11.03 5.96
N GLU A 17 25.45 12.10 5.37
CA GLU A 17 24.74 13.14 6.11
C GLU A 17 23.36 12.66 6.59
N PRO A 18 22.98 12.90 7.86
CA PRO A 18 21.72 12.44 8.42
C PRO A 18 20.56 13.35 7.98
N ARG A 19 20.19 13.26 6.71
CA ARG A 19 19.04 13.95 6.13
C ARG A 19 17.84 13.01 5.97
N VAL A 20 16.65 13.60 5.79
CA VAL A 20 15.40 12.83 5.62
C VAL A 20 15.44 11.96 4.37
N ASP A 21 15.93 12.47 3.26
CA ASP A 21 16.06 11.71 2.01
C ASP A 21 17.04 10.55 2.16
N THR A 22 18.20 10.79 2.76
CA THR A 22 19.16 9.72 3.10
C THR A 22 18.53 8.64 4.00
N MET A 23 17.78 9.04 5.02
CA MET A 23 17.08 8.12 5.91
C MET A 23 16.08 7.26 5.14
N LEU A 24 15.33 7.85 4.20
CA LEU A 24 14.38 7.14 3.35
C LEU A 24 15.09 6.17 2.40
N ASP A 25 16.22 6.56 1.82
CA ASP A 25 17.02 5.69 0.95
C ASP A 25 17.57 4.49 1.70
N ILE A 26 18.10 4.70 2.91
CA ILE A 26 18.59 3.60 3.76
C ILE A 26 17.44 2.65 4.13
N ARG A 27 16.27 3.19 4.47
CA ARG A 27 15.08 2.38 4.77
C ARG A 27 14.59 1.59 3.56
N LEU A 28 14.63 2.19 2.37
CA LEU A 28 14.29 1.52 1.12
C LEU A 28 15.27 0.37 0.83
N LEU A 29 16.57 0.62 0.93
CA LEU A 29 17.61 -0.40 0.71
C LEU A 29 17.49 -1.55 1.72
N PHE A 30 17.31 -1.22 2.99
CA PHE A 30 17.11 -2.22 4.03
C PHE A 30 15.82 -3.02 3.79
N SER A 31 14.73 -2.36 3.40
CA SER A 31 13.47 -3.04 3.05
C SER A 31 13.65 -3.97 1.85
N ALA A 32 14.41 -3.57 0.83
CA ALA A 32 14.68 -4.41 -0.34
C ALA A 32 15.55 -5.62 0.01
N LEU A 33 16.54 -5.45 0.89
CA LEU A 33 17.36 -6.55 1.40
C LEU A 33 16.52 -7.55 2.19
N VAL A 34 15.69 -7.07 3.10
CA VAL A 34 14.80 -7.91 3.90
C VAL A 34 13.81 -8.65 3.01
N ASP A 35 13.18 -7.98 2.05
CA ASP A 35 12.27 -8.62 1.09
C ASP A 35 12.97 -9.71 0.26
N ALA A 36 14.21 -9.46 -0.19
CA ALA A 36 15.01 -10.47 -0.90
C ALA A 36 15.30 -11.70 -0.04
N ASP A 37 15.64 -11.52 1.24
CA ASP A 37 15.90 -12.62 2.17
C ASP A 37 14.63 -13.45 2.45
N PHE A 38 13.48 -12.78 2.61
CA PHE A 38 12.18 -13.45 2.73
C PHE A 38 11.81 -14.23 1.46
N LEU A 39 11.97 -13.63 0.28
CA LEU A 39 11.69 -14.28 -1.00
C LEU A 39 12.60 -15.48 -1.23
N ASP A 40 13.88 -15.38 -0.88
CA ASP A 40 14.84 -16.47 -1.04
C ASP A 40 14.56 -17.63 -0.08
N THR A 41 14.25 -17.30 1.18
CA THR A 41 13.86 -18.25 2.22
C THR A 41 12.59 -19.00 1.82
N GLU A 42 11.56 -18.26 1.40
CA GLU A 42 10.32 -18.87 0.95
C GLU A 42 10.54 -19.76 -0.28
N ALA A 43 11.31 -19.30 -1.27
CA ALA A 43 11.59 -20.08 -2.47
C ALA A 43 12.38 -21.36 -2.17
N HIS A 44 13.21 -21.34 -1.12
CA HIS A 44 13.86 -22.54 -0.59
C HIS A 44 12.84 -23.52 0.01
N PHE A 45 11.90 -23.04 0.83
CA PHE A 45 10.87 -23.89 1.43
C PHE A 45 9.80 -24.38 0.44
N GLN A 46 9.55 -23.64 -0.64
CA GLN A 46 8.65 -24.05 -1.73
C GLN A 46 9.32 -24.95 -2.76
N GLY A 47 10.66 -24.97 -2.79
CA GLY A 47 11.44 -25.78 -3.72
C GLY A 47 11.37 -27.28 -3.46
N ASP A 48 11.82 -28.06 -4.44
CA ASP A 48 11.93 -29.51 -4.37
C ASP A 48 13.32 -29.99 -4.80
N ILE A 49 13.45 -31.26 -5.20
CA ILE A 49 14.70 -31.84 -5.70
C ILE A 49 15.30 -31.09 -6.91
N ASN A 50 14.50 -30.27 -7.59
CA ASN A 50 14.90 -29.47 -8.76
C ASN A 50 15.36 -28.05 -8.38
N GLY A 51 15.35 -27.70 -7.09
CA GLY A 51 15.85 -26.42 -6.57
C GLY A 51 14.75 -25.47 -6.07
N LYS A 52 15.12 -24.20 -5.87
CA LYS A 52 14.23 -23.16 -5.33
C LYS A 52 13.08 -22.84 -6.29
N GLN A 53 11.88 -22.66 -5.75
CA GLN A 53 10.70 -22.26 -6.51
C GLN A 53 10.19 -20.88 -6.04
N TYR A 54 10.42 -19.84 -6.84
CA TYR A 54 9.91 -18.50 -6.55
C TYR A 54 8.42 -18.36 -6.90
N ARG A 55 7.70 -17.53 -6.14
CA ARG A 55 6.29 -17.20 -6.41
C ARG A 55 6.11 -16.71 -7.85
N LYS A 56 4.99 -17.08 -8.47
CA LYS A 56 4.57 -16.46 -9.74
C LYS A 56 4.29 -14.98 -9.51
N GLN A 57 4.62 -14.15 -10.50
CA GLN A 57 4.21 -12.75 -10.47
C GLN A 57 2.68 -12.66 -10.38
N GLY A 58 2.20 -11.71 -9.56
CA GLY A 58 0.78 -11.40 -9.50
C GLY A 58 0.25 -10.92 -10.86
N GLN A 59 -1.07 -11.05 -11.06
CA GLN A 59 -1.69 -10.55 -12.28
C GLN A 59 -1.49 -9.04 -12.41
N PRO A 60 -1.34 -8.51 -13.64
CA PRO A 60 -1.27 -7.08 -13.87
C PRO A 60 -2.56 -6.41 -13.37
N LEU A 61 -2.44 -5.17 -12.89
CA LEU A 61 -3.61 -4.40 -12.50
C LEU A 61 -4.45 -4.09 -13.75
N ASP A 62 -5.71 -4.52 -13.73
CA ASP A 62 -6.77 -3.96 -14.56
C ASP A 62 -7.53 -2.93 -13.69
N PRO A 63 -7.22 -1.62 -13.83
CA PRO A 63 -7.82 -0.61 -12.99
C PRO A 63 -9.31 -0.39 -13.31
N GLU A 64 -9.76 -0.74 -14.52
CA GLU A 64 -11.15 -0.62 -14.91
C GLU A 64 -12.01 -1.71 -14.28
N ASP A 65 -11.59 -2.98 -14.40
CA ASP A 65 -12.31 -4.09 -13.78
C ASP A 65 -12.29 -3.98 -12.24
N ALA A 66 -11.13 -3.66 -11.66
CA ALA A 66 -11.02 -3.45 -10.21
C ALA A 66 -11.91 -2.31 -9.70
N LEU A 67 -11.99 -1.20 -10.45
CA LEU A 67 -12.90 -0.10 -10.10
C LEU A 67 -14.35 -0.55 -10.19
N ASN A 68 -14.76 -1.23 -11.27
CA ASN A 68 -16.12 -1.73 -11.44
C ASN A 68 -16.54 -2.68 -10.30
N ILE A 69 -15.65 -3.57 -9.86
CA ILE A 69 -15.90 -4.46 -8.71
C ILE A 69 -16.12 -3.65 -7.43
N LEU A 70 -15.26 -2.65 -7.19
CA LEU A 70 -15.35 -1.79 -6.02
C LEU A 70 -16.65 -0.97 -6.01
N GLU A 71 -17.06 -0.43 -7.15
CA GLU A 71 -18.30 0.34 -7.27
C GLU A 71 -19.54 -0.52 -7.00
N LYS A 72 -19.58 -1.74 -7.56
CA LYS A 72 -20.65 -2.71 -7.24
C LYS A 72 -20.71 -3.05 -5.76
N HIS A 73 -19.54 -3.23 -5.12
CA HIS A 73 -19.48 -3.47 -3.68
C HIS A 73 -19.99 -2.27 -2.87
N LEU A 74 -19.68 -1.05 -3.32
CA LEU A 74 -20.15 0.18 -2.69
C LEU A 74 -21.67 0.38 -2.82
N ASP A 75 -22.23 0.04 -3.97
CA ASP A 75 -23.66 0.21 -4.26
C ASP A 75 -24.52 -0.85 -3.54
N ALA A 76 -23.92 -1.98 -3.15
CA ALA A 76 -24.57 -3.01 -2.34
C ALA A 76 -24.70 -2.65 -0.86
N PHE A 77 -24.07 -1.56 -0.38
CA PHE A 77 -24.27 -1.13 1.00
C PHE A 77 -25.71 -0.65 1.22
N PRO A 78 -26.40 -1.13 2.26
CA PRO A 78 -27.74 -0.65 2.57
C PRO A 78 -27.71 0.85 2.83
N GLU A 79 -28.74 1.57 2.35
CA GLU A 79 -28.88 2.99 2.65
C GLU A 79 -28.82 3.20 4.16
N ASN A 80 -27.85 4.01 4.57
CA ASN A 80 -27.59 4.22 5.98
C ASN A 80 -28.77 5.00 6.59
N LYS A 81 -29.37 4.50 7.68
CA LYS A 81 -30.49 5.18 8.36
C LYS A 81 -30.15 6.63 8.74
N ASN A 82 -28.86 6.93 8.90
CA ASN A 82 -28.35 8.28 9.11
C ASN A 82 -28.03 8.96 7.76
N LYS A 83 -28.96 9.80 7.28
CA LYS A 83 -28.82 10.57 6.03
C LYS A 83 -27.55 11.42 5.96
N ASN A 84 -27.08 11.96 7.08
CA ASN A 84 -25.87 12.80 7.11
C ASN A 84 -24.60 12.01 6.73
N VAL A 85 -24.52 10.74 7.15
CA VAL A 85 -23.37 9.86 6.83
C VAL A 85 -23.37 9.50 5.34
N SER A 86 -24.55 9.23 4.77
CA SER A 86 -24.70 8.93 3.34
C SER A 86 -24.25 10.11 2.46
N VAL A 87 -24.67 11.34 2.80
CA VAL A 87 -24.27 12.56 2.08
C VAL A 87 -22.77 12.77 2.12
N VAL A 88 -22.13 12.60 3.28
CA VAL A 88 -20.67 12.74 3.42
C VAL A 88 -19.94 11.70 2.58
N ARG A 89 -20.39 10.44 2.57
CA ARG A 89 -19.79 9.38 1.74
C ARG A 89 -19.90 9.67 0.25
N LYS A 90 -21.08 10.12 -0.21
CA LYS A 90 -21.30 10.47 -1.63
C LYS A 90 -20.42 11.64 -2.05
N LYS A 91 -20.34 12.68 -1.22
CA LYS A 91 -19.46 13.84 -1.47
C LYS A 91 -17.98 13.44 -1.49
N LEU A 92 -17.56 12.58 -0.56
CA LEU A 92 -16.19 12.08 -0.52
C LEU A 92 -15.83 11.28 -1.78
N ARG A 93 -16.73 10.39 -2.23
CA ARG A 93 -16.56 9.61 -3.47
C ARG A 93 -16.47 10.52 -4.69
N GLN A 94 -17.33 11.54 -4.79
CA GLN A 94 -17.26 12.51 -5.89
C GLN A 94 -15.95 13.29 -5.89
N ASN A 95 -15.52 13.82 -4.73
CA ASN A 95 -14.26 14.55 -4.61
C ASN A 95 -13.06 13.68 -5.03
N CYS A 96 -13.07 12.39 -4.68
CA CYS A 96 -12.07 11.42 -5.11
C CYS A 96 -12.10 11.19 -6.63
N ALA A 97 -13.28 11.01 -7.23
CA ALA A 97 -13.42 10.86 -8.68
C ALA A 97 -12.93 12.09 -9.45
N ASP A 98 -13.27 13.30 -8.99
CA ASP A 98 -12.83 14.56 -9.61
C ASP A 98 -11.32 14.75 -9.47
N SER A 99 -10.76 14.41 -8.29
CA SER A 99 -9.32 14.52 -8.04
C SER A 99 -8.52 13.50 -8.85
N ALA A 100 -9.09 12.34 -9.18
CA ALA A 100 -8.44 11.31 -9.98
C ALA A 100 -8.14 11.76 -11.43
N GLN A 101 -8.84 12.80 -11.92
CA GLN A 101 -8.57 13.38 -13.25
C GLN A 101 -7.39 14.36 -13.26
N LYS A 102 -6.90 14.78 -12.09
CA LYS A 102 -5.78 15.72 -11.98
C LYS A 102 -4.45 15.04 -12.33
N SER A 103 -3.46 15.86 -12.66
CA SER A 103 -2.09 15.41 -12.87
C SER A 103 -1.55 14.61 -11.67
N GLN A 104 -0.64 13.68 -11.93
CA GLN A 104 0.01 12.90 -10.87
C GLN A 104 0.75 13.82 -9.88
N GLY A 105 0.74 13.46 -8.60
CA GLY A 105 1.31 14.27 -7.54
C GLY A 105 0.86 13.82 -6.16
N LEU A 106 1.04 14.68 -5.17
CA LEU A 106 0.63 14.43 -3.79
C LEU A 106 -0.81 14.90 -3.55
N PHE A 107 -1.62 14.03 -2.97
CA PHE A 107 -3.01 14.30 -2.61
C PHE A 107 -3.25 14.05 -1.14
N THR A 108 -4.08 14.89 -0.51
CA THR A 108 -4.49 14.75 0.89
C THR A 108 -5.98 14.49 0.95
N LEU A 109 -6.38 13.42 1.65
CA LEU A 109 -7.78 13.12 1.92
C LEU A 109 -8.12 13.37 3.39
N THR A 110 -8.85 14.46 3.66
CA THR A 110 -9.35 14.77 5.00
C THR A 110 -10.81 14.33 5.13
N ALA A 111 -11.11 13.48 6.11
CA ALA A 111 -12.47 13.12 6.46
C ALA A 111 -12.59 12.71 7.94
N PRO A 112 -13.79 12.61 8.54
CA PRO A 112 -14.00 12.09 9.90
C PRO A 112 -13.79 10.57 10.00
N THR A 113 -13.37 10.02 11.15
CA THR A 113 -13.32 8.56 11.37
C THR A 113 -14.70 7.93 11.12
N GLY A 114 -14.74 6.70 10.57
CA GLY A 114 -16.00 6.05 10.18
C GLY A 114 -16.64 6.54 8.87
N SER A 115 -16.07 7.56 8.20
CA SER A 115 -16.60 8.09 6.93
C SER A 115 -16.28 7.24 5.69
N GLY A 116 -15.61 6.09 5.84
CA GLY A 116 -15.23 5.23 4.72
C GLY A 116 -13.99 5.68 3.93
N LYS A 117 -13.02 6.33 4.60
CA LYS A 117 -11.78 6.82 3.96
C LYS A 117 -11.04 5.77 3.16
N THR A 118 -10.92 4.54 3.67
CA THR A 118 -10.18 3.47 2.99
C THR A 118 -10.75 3.18 1.60
N LEU A 119 -12.08 2.98 1.50
CA LEU A 119 -12.73 2.72 0.21
C LEU A 119 -12.70 3.95 -0.70
N ALA A 120 -12.83 5.16 -0.15
CA ALA A 120 -12.71 6.38 -0.94
C ALA A 120 -11.29 6.59 -1.51
N MET A 121 -10.25 6.31 -0.71
CA MET A 121 -8.85 6.31 -1.16
C MET A 121 -8.61 5.27 -2.24
N LEU A 122 -9.20 4.08 -2.10
CA LEU A 122 -9.09 3.03 -3.11
C LEU A 122 -9.82 3.42 -4.42
N CYS A 123 -11.01 4.00 -4.35
CA CYS A 123 -11.71 4.55 -5.52
C CYS A 123 -10.84 5.60 -6.23
N PHE A 124 -10.26 6.55 -5.48
CA PHE A 124 -9.34 7.54 -6.04
C PHE A 124 -8.16 6.86 -6.73
N ALA A 125 -7.49 5.92 -6.04
CA ALA A 125 -6.29 5.28 -6.56
C ALA A 125 -6.55 4.46 -7.84
N LEU A 126 -7.65 3.72 -7.90
CA LEU A 126 -8.04 2.94 -9.09
C LEU A 126 -8.47 3.84 -10.24
N ALA A 127 -9.27 4.87 -9.98
CA ALA A 127 -9.66 5.85 -11.00
C ALA A 127 -8.46 6.61 -11.55
N HIS A 128 -7.52 7.03 -10.68
CA HIS A 128 -6.30 7.73 -11.08
C HIS A 128 -5.37 6.78 -11.86
N ALA A 129 -5.27 5.52 -11.44
CA ALA A 129 -4.54 4.50 -12.19
C ALA A 129 -5.12 4.26 -13.59
N LYS A 130 -6.45 4.24 -13.73
CA LYS A 130 -7.12 4.15 -15.04
C LYS A 130 -6.80 5.35 -15.93
N VAL A 131 -6.94 6.57 -15.40
CA VAL A 131 -6.70 7.83 -16.16
C VAL A 131 -5.25 7.94 -16.65
N HIS A 132 -4.30 7.55 -15.81
CA HIS A 132 -2.86 7.74 -16.07
C HIS A 132 -2.14 6.47 -16.51
N ASN A 133 -2.86 5.38 -16.78
CA ASN A 133 -2.33 4.07 -17.15
C ASN A 133 -1.26 3.56 -16.16
N LEU A 134 -1.52 3.68 -14.85
CA LEU A 134 -0.59 3.25 -13.80
C LEU A 134 -0.65 1.74 -13.62
N ARG A 135 0.53 1.13 -13.53
CA ARG A 135 0.68 -0.32 -13.48
C ARG A 135 0.30 -0.97 -12.14
N ARG A 136 0.32 -0.20 -11.04
CA ARG A 136 0.11 -0.72 -9.68
C ARG A 136 -0.50 0.35 -8.78
N VAL A 137 -1.34 -0.11 -7.85
CA VAL A 137 -1.78 0.64 -6.68
C VAL A 137 -1.20 -0.05 -5.45
N ILE A 138 -0.48 0.70 -4.61
CA ILE A 138 0.09 0.20 -3.36
C ILE A 138 -0.69 0.86 -2.22
N VAL A 139 -1.36 0.04 -1.42
CA VAL A 139 -2.13 0.51 -0.27
C VAL A 139 -1.37 0.12 1.00
N VAL A 140 -0.96 1.12 1.76
CA VAL A 140 -0.37 0.94 3.09
C VAL A 140 -1.42 1.32 4.11
N THR A 141 -1.88 0.34 4.87
CA THR A 141 -2.83 0.53 5.98
C THR A 141 -2.23 -0.05 7.23
N GLU A 142 -2.46 0.60 8.37
CA GLU A 142 -2.21 0.02 9.69
C GLU A 142 -2.99 -1.30 9.79
N VAL A 143 -2.29 -2.41 10.05
CA VAL A 143 -2.97 -3.67 10.41
C VAL A 143 -3.38 -3.51 11.86
N SER A 144 -4.63 -3.08 12.10
CA SER A 144 -5.20 -3.17 13.43
C SER A 144 -5.34 -4.66 13.77
N GLN A 145 -4.46 -5.17 14.63
CA GLN A 145 -4.63 -6.43 15.35
C GLN A 145 -5.90 -6.30 16.22
N LEU A 146 -7.06 -6.50 15.61
CA LEU A 146 -8.32 -6.76 16.31
C LEU A 146 -8.47 -8.28 16.43
N LEU A 147 -7.57 -8.86 17.23
CA LEU A 147 -7.76 -10.17 17.85
C LEU A 147 -7.43 -10.02 19.33
N SER A 148 -8.38 -9.47 20.08
CA SER A 148 -8.59 -9.85 21.48
C SER A 148 -9.91 -9.29 21.99
N SER A 149 -10.80 -10.22 22.37
CA SER A 149 -12.10 -10.09 23.05
C SER A 149 -13.34 -10.02 22.16
#